data_AF-A9GTW0-F1
#
_entry.id   AF-A9GTW0-F1
#
_cell.length_a   1.000
_cell.length_b   1.000
_cell.length_c   1.000
_cell.angle_alpha   90.00
_cell.angle_beta   90.00
_cell.angle_gamma   90.00
#
_symmetry.space_group_name_H-M   'P 1'
#
loop_
_entity.id
_entity.type
_entity.pdbx_description
1 polymer ?
#
loop_
_entity_poly.entity_id
_entity_poly.type
_entity_poly.pdbx_seq_one_letter_code
_entity_poly.pdbx_strand_id
1 'polypeptide(L)'
;MQDEMQVEAWGELFVTRKCCGAGTCRNYAPELLGEVVPASDLRGGRRLSVLPGSYEEGAFTGVLRQPRSKEELMAARTAVAACPFGAITLKPGAAQVRRGDLGSPWRGFPRPIEDRVWVIGQPSIKNFGAVSYFIERDGGGVLIDPPKPSEEVFRWLAEHGGVRWLFLTHRDHTHHHAELASRFPGCRRILGAADVLLRENKYMPSTGDVEIKLGNELGPLSLEGEPLSREAAKEAEIMVLPQPGHTPGSLCLLYRGRFLFTGDHLSYSRLLGRIVAHRLQCWEDWERQIRSVRYLLAAAEAGWLRFAWVLPGHGEWARLPGEGSAAETAAELRRVITSMEQKPKGHTPLGRWILYVRSRMAPEKTLGRALRAIGGGSDAWVLPRGARSSLTDFDPDKAQVALRRLYLLGAAALLAAGGAVWLTARRGMSAPSGRS
;
A
#
# COMPACT_ATOMS: atom_id res chain seq x y z
N MET A 1 18.96 42.66 18.24
CA MET A 1 17.90 41.84 18.86
C MET A 1 16.79 41.76 17.84
N GLN A 2 16.91 40.79 16.93
CA GLN A 2 16.03 40.65 15.77
C GLN A 2 14.68 40.07 16.23
N ASP A 3 13.62 40.69 15.73
CA ASP A 3 12.23 40.25 15.79
C ASP A 3 12.12 38.73 15.57
N GLU A 4 11.90 37.96 16.64
CA GLU A 4 11.32 36.64 16.52
C GLU A 4 9.86 36.85 16.10
N MET A 5 9.67 37.01 14.79
CA MET A 5 8.37 36.96 14.15
C MET A 5 7.70 35.67 14.63
N GLN A 6 6.75 35.77 15.58
CA GLN A 6 5.97 34.64 16.06
C GLN A 6 5.28 34.05 14.84
N VAL A 7 5.85 32.99 14.28
CA VAL A 7 5.20 32.20 13.25
C VAL A 7 3.96 31.65 13.93
N GLU A 8 2.79 32.20 13.63
CA GLU A 8 1.54 31.66 14.13
C GLU A 8 1.52 30.17 13.81
N ALA A 9 1.51 29.33 14.85
CA ALA A 9 1.40 27.90 14.64
C ALA A 9 -0.01 27.63 14.09
N TRP A 10 -0.10 27.14 12.85
CA TRP A 10 -1.39 26.80 12.21
C TRP A 10 -1.89 25.41 12.62
N GLY A 11 -0.98 24.53 13.04
CA GLY A 11 -1.30 23.22 13.58
C GLY A 11 -0.05 22.45 13.98
N GLU A 12 -0.25 21.36 14.72
CA GLU A 12 0.83 20.46 15.13
C GLU A 12 0.52 19.03 14.66
N LEU A 13 1.24 18.58 13.65
CA LEU A 13 1.29 17.21 13.16
C LEU A 13 2.15 16.33 14.07
N PHE A 14 1.66 15.13 14.34
CA PHE A 14 2.42 14.07 14.99
C PHE A 14 2.05 12.71 14.40
N VAL A 15 3.06 11.86 14.11
CA VAL A 15 2.85 10.52 13.53
C VAL A 15 3.15 9.43 14.56
N THR A 16 2.13 8.64 14.91
CA THR A 16 2.24 7.52 15.84
C THR A 16 2.79 6.25 15.18
N ARG A 17 3.21 5.28 16.00
CA ARG A 17 3.70 3.95 15.60
C ARG A 17 2.61 3.09 14.92
N LYS A 18 1.34 3.54 14.95
CA LYS A 18 0.26 2.96 14.14
C LYS A 18 0.53 3.07 12.63
N CYS A 19 1.47 3.91 12.21
CA CYS A 19 1.86 4.05 10.82
C CYS A 19 2.49 2.74 10.32
N CYS A 20 1.80 2.04 9.42
CA CYS A 20 2.21 0.74 8.86
C CYS A 20 2.58 0.82 7.37
N GLY A 21 2.97 2.00 6.88
CA GLY A 21 3.60 2.14 5.56
C GLY A 21 2.66 2.27 4.36
N ALA A 22 1.38 2.64 4.53
CA ALA A 22 0.51 2.95 3.39
C ALA A 22 1.03 4.11 2.53
N GLY A 23 1.68 5.11 3.14
CA GLY A 23 2.44 6.15 2.44
C GLY A 23 1.63 7.20 1.66
N THR A 24 0.33 6.97 1.42
CA THR A 24 -0.54 7.82 0.59
C THR A 24 -0.72 9.24 1.14
N CYS A 25 -0.65 9.40 2.47
CA CYS A 25 -0.70 10.70 3.16
C CYS A 25 0.33 11.70 2.63
N ARG A 26 1.51 11.22 2.19
CA ARG A 26 2.61 12.05 1.68
C ARG A 26 2.27 12.72 0.35
N ASN A 27 1.34 12.16 -0.43
CA ASN A 27 0.89 12.79 -1.67
C ASN A 27 -0.01 14.01 -1.41
N TYR A 28 -0.74 14.02 -0.28
CA TYR A 28 -1.66 15.10 0.08
C TYR A 28 -0.98 16.25 0.81
N ALA A 29 0.14 15.98 1.50
CA ALA A 29 0.94 16.99 2.18
C ALA A 29 2.46 16.73 1.99
N PRO A 30 2.97 16.79 0.75
CA PRO A 30 4.36 16.39 0.43
C PRO A 30 5.40 17.28 1.10
N GLU A 31 5.07 18.54 1.36
CA GLU A 31 5.93 19.50 2.05
C GLU A 31 5.98 19.30 3.57
N LEU A 32 5.00 18.59 4.13
CA LEU A 32 4.85 18.41 5.58
C LEU A 32 5.21 16.99 6.03
N LEU A 33 5.04 15.99 5.16
CA LEU A 33 5.21 14.58 5.47
C LEU A 33 6.24 13.94 4.54
N GLY A 34 7.09 13.10 5.11
CA GLY A 34 8.14 12.41 4.38
C GLY A 34 8.27 10.94 4.76
N GLU A 35 8.97 10.19 3.92
CA GLU A 35 9.25 8.78 4.17
C GLU A 35 10.18 8.58 5.37
N VAL A 36 9.91 7.53 6.14
CA VAL A 36 10.90 6.93 7.02
C VAL A 36 11.18 5.53 6.50
N VAL A 37 12.43 5.24 6.17
CA VAL A 37 12.88 3.94 5.67
C VAL A 37 13.83 3.27 6.68
N PRO A 38 13.99 1.93 6.62
CA PRO A 38 14.99 1.24 7.43
C PRO A 38 16.40 1.79 7.18
N ALA A 39 17.24 1.78 8.22
CA ALA A 39 18.63 2.27 8.12
C ALA A 39 19.44 1.56 7.03
N SER A 40 19.14 0.28 6.74
CA SER A 40 19.77 -0.49 5.67
C SER A 40 19.58 0.10 4.27
N ASP A 41 18.52 0.88 4.08
CA ASP A 41 18.08 1.41 2.79
C ASP A 41 18.65 2.81 2.52
N LEU A 42 19.30 3.43 3.51
CA LEU A 42 19.87 4.78 3.44
C LEU A 42 21.33 4.83 2.95
N ARG A 43 21.89 3.74 2.41
CA ARG A 43 23.28 3.71 1.91
C ARG A 43 23.46 4.77 0.81
N GLY A 44 24.06 5.92 1.14
CA GLY A 44 24.20 7.07 0.23
C GLY A 44 23.84 8.44 0.83
N GLY A 45 23.40 8.52 2.09
CA GLY A 45 23.42 9.78 2.85
C GLY A 45 22.25 10.76 2.63
N ARG A 46 21.27 10.46 1.76
CA ARG A 46 20.02 11.25 1.72
C ARG A 46 19.08 10.81 2.85
N ARG A 47 18.95 11.65 3.87
CA ARG A 47 17.83 11.63 4.82
C ARG A 47 16.97 12.85 4.54
N LEU A 48 15.67 12.65 4.31
CA LEU A 48 14.72 13.71 4.59
C LEU A 48 14.77 13.92 6.11
N SER A 49 15.14 15.12 6.55
CA SER A 49 15.24 15.42 7.97
C SER A 49 13.82 15.47 8.54
N VAL A 50 13.43 14.40 9.21
CA VAL A 50 12.21 14.37 10.01
C VAL A 50 12.40 15.23 11.24
N LEU A 51 11.38 16.02 11.57
CA LEU A 51 11.34 16.90 12.73
C LEU A 51 11.46 16.05 14.02
N PRO A 52 12.46 16.31 14.88
CA PRO A 52 12.58 15.59 16.15
C PRO A 52 11.34 15.79 17.02
N GLY A 53 10.91 14.72 17.71
CA GLY A 53 9.77 14.77 18.63
C GLY A 53 8.39 14.81 17.98
N SER A 54 8.28 14.76 16.65
CA SER A 54 6.99 14.79 15.93
C SER A 54 6.56 13.41 15.39
N TYR A 55 7.21 12.33 15.79
CA TYR A 55 6.83 10.98 15.42
C TYR A 55 7.31 9.94 16.46
N GLU A 56 6.66 8.79 16.50
CA GLU A 56 7.09 7.62 17.30
C GLU A 56 8.00 6.69 16.48
N GLU A 57 9.01 6.11 17.14
CA GLU A 57 9.87 5.11 16.53
C GLU A 57 9.07 3.94 15.94
N GLY A 58 9.45 3.50 14.75
CA GLY A 58 8.73 2.46 14.01
C GLY A 58 7.66 2.97 13.05
N ALA A 59 7.35 4.28 13.05
CA ALA A 59 6.53 4.86 11.99
C ALA A 59 7.27 4.81 10.63
N PHE A 60 6.50 4.64 9.55
CA PHE A 60 7.00 4.68 8.15
C PHE A 60 6.85 6.07 7.50
N THR A 61 6.32 7.03 8.26
CA THR A 61 6.14 8.41 7.83
C THR A 61 6.54 9.31 8.99
N GLY A 62 7.26 10.38 8.68
CA GLY A 62 7.65 11.42 9.63
C GLY A 62 7.12 12.78 9.19
N VAL A 63 7.08 13.71 10.13
CA VAL A 63 6.79 15.12 9.82
C VAL A 63 8.09 15.78 9.41
N LEU A 64 8.12 16.47 8.28
CA LEU A 64 9.27 17.25 7.81
C LEU A 64 9.29 18.63 8.47
N ARG A 65 8.11 19.24 8.57
CA ARG A 65 7.86 20.53 9.22
C ARG A 65 6.38 20.69 9.55
N GLN A 66 6.08 21.60 10.48
CA GLN A 66 4.70 21.93 10.84
C GLN A 66 4.04 22.88 9.85
N PRO A 67 2.69 22.85 9.71
CA PRO A 67 1.94 23.81 8.89
C PRO A 67 2.18 25.27 9.29
N ARG A 68 2.37 26.15 8.31
CA ARG A 68 2.63 27.60 8.47
C ARG A 68 1.63 28.50 7.74
N SER A 69 0.64 27.90 7.08
CA SER A 69 -0.42 28.64 6.40
C SER A 69 -1.75 27.88 6.43
N LYS A 70 -2.83 28.53 6.00
CA LYS A 70 -4.16 27.91 5.85
C LYS A 70 -4.13 26.75 4.86
N GLU A 71 -3.41 26.92 3.76
CA GLU A 71 -3.27 25.92 2.69
C GLU A 71 -2.55 24.68 3.21
N GLU A 72 -1.47 24.87 3.96
CA GLU A 72 -0.73 23.78 4.59
C GLU A 72 -1.55 23.08 5.68
N LEU A 73 -2.34 23.84 6.45
CA LEU A 73 -3.29 23.26 7.41
C LEU A 73 -4.35 22.41 6.70
N MET A 74 -4.85 22.84 5.54
CA MET A 74 -5.78 22.05 4.72
C MET A 74 -5.12 20.79 4.16
N ALA A 75 -3.91 20.89 3.61
CA ALA A 75 -3.13 19.73 3.16
C ALA A 75 -2.90 18.72 4.30
N ALA A 76 -2.55 19.19 5.50
CA ALA A 76 -2.42 18.38 6.70
C ALA A 76 -3.74 17.67 7.06
N ARG A 77 -4.88 18.38 7.00
CA ARG A 77 -6.21 17.80 7.22
C ARG A 77 -6.53 16.70 6.21
N THR A 78 -6.23 16.91 4.93
CA THR A 78 -6.40 15.89 3.88
C THR A 78 -5.52 14.68 4.14
N ALA A 79 -4.24 14.89 4.49
CA ALA A 79 -3.31 13.80 4.80
C ALA A 79 -3.74 12.97 6.02
N VAL A 80 -4.27 13.61 7.06
CA VAL A 80 -4.88 12.92 8.22
C VAL A 80 -6.11 12.12 7.79
N ALA A 81 -7.01 12.72 7.00
CA ALA A 81 -8.21 12.05 6.51
C ALA A 81 -7.94 10.88 5.55
N ALA A 82 -6.81 10.93 4.83
CA ALA A 82 -6.34 9.88 3.95
C ALA A 82 -5.70 8.69 4.69
N CYS A 83 -5.27 8.88 5.95
CA CYS A 83 -4.52 7.85 6.67
C CYS A 83 -5.45 6.69 7.10
N PRO A 84 -5.27 5.47 6.56
CA PRO A 84 -6.15 4.33 6.84
C PRO A 84 -6.02 3.80 8.27
N PHE A 85 -4.88 4.06 8.92
CA PHE A 85 -4.55 3.52 10.23
C PHE A 85 -4.85 4.50 11.37
N GLY A 86 -5.29 5.73 11.06
CA GLY A 86 -5.42 6.81 12.05
C GLY A 86 -4.10 7.11 12.75
N ALA A 87 -2.98 7.02 12.00
CA ALA A 87 -1.64 7.14 12.56
C ALA A 87 -1.17 8.60 12.69
N ILE A 88 -1.78 9.52 11.95
CA ILE A 88 -1.42 10.93 11.92
C ILE A 88 -2.43 11.70 12.76
N THR A 89 -1.92 12.49 13.69
CA THR A 89 -2.72 13.42 14.49
C THR A 89 -2.38 14.85 14.10
N LEU A 90 -3.37 15.72 14.16
CA LEU A 90 -3.23 17.15 13.89
C LEU A 90 -3.92 17.91 15.01
N LYS A 91 -3.15 18.54 15.90
CA LYS A 91 -3.71 19.44 16.90
C LYS A 91 -3.93 20.83 16.28
N PRO A 92 -5.03 21.51 16.61
CA PRO A 92 -5.23 22.91 16.23
C PRO A 92 -4.07 23.78 16.73
N GLY A 93 -3.62 24.71 15.90
CA GLY A 93 -2.63 25.70 16.29
C GLY A 93 -3.24 26.92 16.98
N ALA A 94 -2.39 27.88 17.35
CA ALA A 94 -2.81 29.13 17.98
C ALA A 94 -3.61 30.04 17.01
N ALA A 95 -3.41 29.87 15.70
CA ALA A 95 -4.25 30.49 14.68
C ALA A 95 -5.71 30.02 14.88
N GLN A 96 -6.56 30.90 15.41
CA GLN A 96 -7.96 30.62 15.79
C GLN A 96 -8.88 30.44 14.56
N VAL A 97 -8.54 29.58 13.61
CA VAL A 97 -9.41 29.27 12.47
C VAL A 97 -10.59 28.44 12.97
N ARG A 98 -11.81 28.96 12.84
CA ARG A 98 -13.01 28.20 13.21
C ARG A 98 -13.11 26.96 12.33
N ARG A 99 -13.41 25.80 12.92
CA ARG A 99 -13.51 24.53 12.18
C ARG A 99 -14.48 24.60 10.99
N GLY A 100 -15.54 25.40 11.09
CA GLY A 100 -16.51 25.63 10.00
C GLY A 100 -15.90 26.29 8.76
N ASP A 101 -14.92 27.18 8.95
CA ASP A 101 -14.29 27.97 7.87
C ASP A 101 -13.31 27.15 7.01
N LEU A 102 -12.97 25.94 7.47
CA LEU A 102 -12.05 25.02 6.80
C LEU A 102 -12.78 24.04 5.86
N GLY A 103 -14.07 23.79 6.08
CA GLY A 103 -14.86 22.87 5.27
C GLY A 103 -14.32 21.42 5.23
N SER A 104 -14.72 20.68 4.20
CA SER A 104 -14.28 19.28 3.97
C SER A 104 -12.76 19.20 3.76
N PRO A 105 -12.06 18.21 4.34
CA PRO A 105 -10.65 17.95 4.02
C PRO A 105 -10.44 17.51 2.57
N TRP A 106 -11.51 17.14 1.85
CA TRP A 106 -11.48 16.76 0.44
C TRP A 106 -11.84 17.93 -0.48
N ARG A 107 -11.91 19.16 0.04
CA ARG A 107 -12.08 20.35 -0.78
C ARG A 107 -10.95 20.44 -1.81
N GLY A 108 -11.29 20.59 -3.09
CA GLY A 108 -10.34 20.60 -4.20
C GLY A 108 -10.07 19.23 -4.83
N PHE A 109 -10.79 18.19 -4.40
CA PHE A 109 -10.86 16.90 -5.10
C PHE A 109 -12.18 16.77 -5.88
N PRO A 110 -12.19 16.10 -7.04
CA PRO A 110 -11.05 15.47 -7.72
C PRO A 110 -9.98 16.46 -8.20
N ARG A 111 -8.70 16.03 -8.19
CA ARG A 111 -7.54 16.88 -8.52
C ARG A 111 -6.88 16.39 -9.81
N PRO A 112 -6.60 17.28 -10.78
CA PRO A 112 -5.92 16.87 -12.01
C PRO A 112 -4.46 16.51 -11.73
N ILE A 113 -3.97 15.46 -12.41
CA ILE A 113 -2.55 15.11 -12.52
C ILE A 113 -1.99 15.79 -13.78
N GLU A 114 -2.34 15.27 -14.96
CA GLU A 114 -1.96 15.74 -16.29
C GLU A 114 -2.85 14.99 -17.32
N ASP A 115 -3.03 15.53 -18.53
CA ASP A 115 -3.72 14.86 -19.67
C ASP A 115 -5.02 14.12 -19.33
N ARG A 116 -5.96 14.80 -18.64
CA ARG A 116 -7.26 14.24 -18.24
C ARG A 116 -7.17 13.03 -17.30
N VAL A 117 -6.03 12.86 -16.61
CA VAL A 117 -5.86 11.93 -15.50
C VAL A 117 -6.09 12.67 -14.19
N TRP A 118 -6.91 12.10 -13.31
CA TRP A 118 -7.34 12.72 -12.06
C TRP A 118 -7.06 11.81 -10.88
N VAL A 119 -6.71 12.38 -9.73
CA VAL A 119 -6.85 11.72 -8.42
C VAL A 119 -8.24 12.00 -7.89
N ILE A 120 -8.99 10.96 -7.53
CA ILE A 120 -10.41 11.08 -7.23
C ILE A 120 -10.81 10.52 -5.87
N GLY A 121 -11.64 11.28 -5.17
CA GLY A 121 -12.38 10.84 -4.00
C GLY A 121 -11.53 10.65 -2.75
N GLN A 122 -12.22 10.36 -1.65
CA GLN A 122 -11.59 9.98 -0.39
C GLN A 122 -11.11 8.52 -0.48
N PRO A 123 -9.84 8.20 -0.16
CA PRO A 123 -9.39 6.83 0.02
C PRO A 123 -10.23 6.08 1.06
N SER A 124 -10.59 4.85 0.75
CA SER A 124 -11.39 4.01 1.63
C SER A 124 -10.50 3.23 2.60
N ILE A 125 -10.81 3.27 3.90
CA ILE A 125 -10.15 2.40 4.89
C ILE A 125 -10.36 0.91 4.61
N LYS A 126 -11.42 0.54 3.87
CA LYS A 126 -11.67 -0.85 3.46
C LYS A 126 -10.70 -1.31 2.37
N ASN A 127 -10.19 -0.37 1.55
CA ASN A 127 -9.13 -0.59 0.56
C ASN A 127 -7.75 -0.17 1.11
N PHE A 128 -7.55 -0.25 2.44
CA PHE A 128 -6.33 0.18 3.12
C PHE A 128 -5.86 1.61 2.81
N GLY A 129 -6.75 2.50 2.35
CA GLY A 129 -6.40 3.87 2.02
C GLY A 129 -5.72 4.03 0.66
N ALA A 130 -5.94 3.09 -0.26
CA ALA A 130 -5.47 3.17 -1.64
C ALA A 130 -5.95 4.46 -2.34
N VAL A 131 -5.06 5.06 -3.12
CA VAL A 131 -5.37 6.18 -4.02
C VAL A 131 -6.15 5.65 -5.21
N SER A 132 -7.21 6.35 -5.57
CA SER A 132 -8.02 6.09 -6.76
C SER A 132 -7.75 7.12 -7.84
N TYR A 133 -7.77 6.67 -9.09
CA TYR A 133 -7.53 7.52 -10.25
C TYR A 133 -8.65 7.40 -11.26
N PHE A 134 -8.88 8.46 -12.03
CA PHE A 134 -9.83 8.46 -13.13
C PHE A 134 -9.16 8.97 -14.40
N ILE A 135 -9.32 8.22 -15.48
CA ILE A 135 -8.93 8.64 -16.83
C ILE A 135 -10.21 9.04 -17.56
N GLU A 136 -10.35 10.33 -17.81
CA GLU A 136 -11.47 10.89 -18.53
C GLU A 136 -11.24 10.75 -20.05
N ARG A 137 -12.17 10.07 -20.73
CA ARG A 137 -12.06 9.71 -22.15
C ARG A 137 -13.41 9.80 -22.85
N ASP A 138 -13.38 10.27 -24.09
CA ASP A 138 -14.58 10.36 -24.92
C ASP A 138 -15.18 8.97 -25.21
N GLY A 139 -14.34 7.92 -25.24
CA GLY A 139 -14.76 6.52 -25.37
C GLY A 139 -15.30 5.87 -24.08
N GLY A 140 -15.53 6.66 -23.03
CA GLY A 140 -15.96 6.23 -21.70
C GLY A 140 -14.79 6.16 -20.71
N GLY A 141 -15.00 6.70 -19.51
CA GLY A 141 -13.97 6.84 -18.48
C GLY A 141 -13.50 5.51 -17.89
N VAL A 142 -12.26 5.51 -17.40
CA VAL A 142 -11.64 4.39 -16.69
C VAL A 142 -11.39 4.81 -15.25
N LEU A 143 -12.08 4.17 -14.30
CA LEU A 143 -11.83 4.32 -12.88
C LEU A 143 -10.84 3.23 -12.45
N ILE A 144 -9.68 3.63 -11.95
CA ILE A 144 -8.64 2.74 -11.42
C ILE A 144 -8.76 2.72 -9.91
N ASP A 145 -9.12 1.56 -9.39
CA ASP A 145 -9.44 1.27 -7.99
C ASP A 145 -10.55 2.18 -7.40
N PRO A 146 -11.55 1.61 -6.69
CA PRO A 146 -12.68 2.35 -6.15
C PRO A 146 -12.33 3.25 -4.95
N PRO A 147 -12.66 4.56 -4.99
CA PRO A 147 -12.59 5.43 -3.82
C PRO A 147 -13.73 5.07 -2.85
N LYS A 148 -13.79 5.75 -1.71
CA LYS A 148 -14.98 5.70 -0.85
C LYS A 148 -16.18 6.29 -1.62
N PRO A 149 -17.30 5.55 -1.77
CA PRO A 149 -18.52 6.03 -2.40
C PRO A 149 -19.05 7.31 -1.74
N SER A 150 -19.50 8.25 -2.57
CA SER A 150 -20.22 9.45 -2.16
C SER A 150 -20.98 10.04 -3.34
N GLU A 151 -22.10 10.73 -3.09
CA GLU A 151 -22.85 11.41 -4.14
C GLU A 151 -22.03 12.48 -4.87
N GLU A 152 -21.08 13.12 -4.18
CA GLU A 152 -20.15 14.06 -4.82
C GLU A 152 -19.27 13.38 -5.87
N VAL A 153 -18.69 12.21 -5.53
CA VAL A 153 -17.89 11.41 -6.47
C VAL A 153 -18.75 10.91 -7.64
N PHE A 154 -19.95 10.38 -7.38
CA PHE A 154 -20.82 9.86 -8.43
C PHE A 154 -21.26 10.94 -9.42
N ARG A 155 -21.68 12.10 -8.90
CA ARG A 155 -22.07 13.25 -9.73
C ARG A 155 -20.90 13.75 -10.57
N TRP A 156 -19.72 13.93 -9.96
CA TRP A 156 -18.55 14.39 -10.70
C TRP A 156 -18.17 13.40 -11.81
N LEU A 157 -18.14 12.09 -11.52
CA LEU A 157 -17.86 11.07 -12.52
C LEU A 157 -18.88 11.10 -13.67
N ALA A 158 -20.18 11.25 -13.39
CA ALA A 158 -21.22 11.36 -14.40
C ALA A 158 -21.04 12.60 -15.30
N GLU A 159 -20.67 13.74 -14.71
CA GLU A 159 -20.37 14.99 -15.42
C GLU A 159 -19.11 14.88 -16.31
N HIS A 160 -18.19 13.95 -16.01
CA HIS A 160 -16.93 13.73 -16.73
C HIS A 160 -16.95 12.45 -17.59
N GLY A 161 -18.10 12.14 -18.19
CA GLY A 161 -18.25 11.05 -19.16
C GLY A 161 -18.57 9.67 -18.58
N GLY A 162 -18.77 9.58 -17.26
CA GLY A 162 -19.14 8.35 -16.57
C GLY A 162 -18.02 7.30 -16.51
N VAL A 163 -18.33 6.15 -15.89
CA VAL A 163 -17.39 5.03 -15.77
C VAL A 163 -17.81 3.90 -16.69
N ARG A 164 -17.05 3.69 -17.77
CA ARG A 164 -17.21 2.52 -18.65
C ARG A 164 -16.42 1.32 -18.13
N TRP A 165 -15.26 1.59 -17.54
CA TRP A 165 -14.36 0.55 -17.04
C TRP A 165 -14.01 0.82 -15.59
N LEU A 166 -14.23 -0.16 -14.72
CA LEU A 166 -13.69 -0.18 -13.37
C LEU A 166 -12.53 -1.17 -13.31
N PHE A 167 -11.31 -0.65 -13.40
CA PHE A 167 -10.09 -1.43 -13.38
C PHE A 167 -9.63 -1.65 -11.94
N LEU A 168 -9.67 -2.89 -11.47
CA LEU A 168 -9.26 -3.30 -10.13
C LEU A 168 -7.85 -3.87 -10.22
N THR A 169 -6.86 -3.17 -9.66
CA THR A 169 -5.44 -3.53 -9.82
C THR A 169 -5.12 -4.88 -9.17
N HIS A 170 -5.74 -5.18 -8.03
CA HIS A 170 -5.63 -6.46 -7.32
C HIS A 170 -6.73 -6.61 -6.27
N ARG A 171 -6.83 -7.83 -5.71
CA ARG A 171 -7.85 -8.24 -4.71
C ARG A 171 -7.99 -7.31 -3.51
N ASP A 172 -6.92 -6.63 -3.08
CA ASP A 172 -6.94 -5.77 -1.89
C ASP A 172 -7.70 -4.46 -2.09
N HIS A 173 -7.84 -3.99 -3.34
CA HIS A 173 -8.47 -2.70 -3.67
C HIS A 173 -9.88 -2.88 -4.22
N THR A 174 -10.55 -3.99 -3.90
CA THR A 174 -11.82 -4.32 -4.54
C THR A 174 -13.04 -3.85 -3.76
N HIS A 175 -12.93 -3.33 -2.52
CA HIS A 175 -14.13 -2.89 -1.79
C HIS A 175 -14.81 -1.74 -2.51
N HIS A 176 -16.15 -1.74 -2.46
CA HIS A 176 -17.04 -0.79 -3.15
C HIS A 176 -17.17 -0.98 -4.67
N HIS A 177 -16.52 -1.99 -5.25
CA HIS A 177 -16.58 -2.23 -6.70
C HIS A 177 -18.01 -2.40 -7.23
N ALA A 178 -18.83 -3.20 -6.54
CA ALA A 178 -20.20 -3.49 -6.95
C ALA A 178 -21.11 -2.25 -6.84
N GLU A 179 -20.95 -1.47 -5.76
CA GLU A 179 -21.71 -0.22 -5.57
C GLU A 179 -21.37 0.77 -6.68
N LEU A 180 -20.07 0.99 -6.97
CA LEU A 180 -19.64 1.88 -8.05
C LEU A 180 -20.14 1.42 -9.42
N ALA A 181 -19.97 0.14 -9.75
CA ALA A 181 -20.45 -0.40 -11.02
C ALA A 181 -21.98 -0.25 -11.18
N SER A 182 -22.75 -0.45 -10.11
CA SER A 182 -24.21 -0.31 -10.14
C SER A 182 -24.69 1.12 -10.45
N ARG A 183 -23.86 2.13 -10.19
CA ARG A 183 -24.17 3.55 -10.45
C ARG A 183 -23.95 3.97 -11.90
N PHE A 184 -23.20 3.19 -12.67
CA PHE A 184 -22.87 3.49 -14.07
C PHE A 184 -23.29 2.32 -14.96
N PRO A 185 -24.50 2.36 -15.56
CA PRO A 185 -24.97 1.32 -16.46
C PRO A 185 -23.98 1.04 -17.59
N GLY A 186 -23.64 -0.23 -17.80
CA GLY A 186 -22.64 -0.65 -18.79
C GLY A 186 -21.19 -0.59 -18.28
N CYS A 187 -20.94 -0.18 -17.04
CA CYS A 187 -19.64 -0.30 -16.41
C CYS A 187 -19.22 -1.77 -16.34
N ARG A 188 -18.05 -2.09 -16.90
CA ARG A 188 -17.44 -3.43 -16.82
C ARG A 188 -16.28 -3.39 -15.84
N ARG A 189 -16.31 -4.27 -14.85
CA ARG A 189 -15.22 -4.45 -13.89
C ARG A 189 -14.18 -5.39 -14.49
N ILE A 190 -12.92 -5.07 -14.27
CA ILE A 190 -11.77 -5.86 -14.71
C ILE A 190 -10.95 -6.22 -13.48
N LEU A 191 -10.61 -7.50 -13.33
CA LEU A 191 -9.74 -8.00 -12.26
C LEU A 191 -8.88 -9.16 -12.79
N GLY A 192 -7.69 -9.37 -12.23
CA GLY A 192 -6.93 -10.58 -12.51
C GLY A 192 -7.67 -11.83 -12.02
N ALA A 193 -7.82 -12.84 -12.88
CA ALA A 193 -8.55 -14.08 -12.61
C ALA A 193 -8.05 -14.80 -11.35
N ALA A 194 -6.74 -14.76 -11.11
CA ALA A 194 -6.13 -15.37 -9.92
C ALA A 194 -6.44 -14.61 -8.60
N ASP A 195 -6.99 -13.40 -8.69
CA ASP A 195 -7.43 -12.55 -7.59
C ASP A 195 -8.94 -12.56 -7.37
N VAL A 196 -9.70 -13.32 -8.16
CA VAL A 196 -11.15 -13.48 -7.99
C VAL A 196 -11.48 -14.20 -6.68
N LEU A 197 -12.43 -13.64 -5.94
CA LEU A 197 -12.92 -14.16 -4.68
C LEU A 197 -14.38 -14.56 -4.83
N LEU A 198 -14.67 -15.83 -4.56
CA LEU A 198 -16.02 -16.37 -4.69
C LEU A 198 -16.93 -16.03 -3.50
N ARG A 199 -16.35 -15.56 -2.39
CA ARG A 199 -17.07 -15.25 -1.14
C ARG A 199 -16.47 -14.04 -0.47
N GLU A 200 -17.35 -13.18 0.04
CA GLU A 200 -16.94 -12.09 0.91
C GLU A 200 -16.44 -12.63 2.25
N ASN A 201 -15.42 -11.97 2.78
CA ASN A 201 -15.02 -12.11 4.17
C ASN A 201 -14.72 -10.72 4.73
N LYS A 202 -14.40 -10.65 6.02
CA LYS A 202 -14.17 -9.39 6.75
C LYS A 202 -13.19 -8.42 6.06
N TYR A 203 -12.23 -8.93 5.26
CA TYR A 203 -11.19 -8.12 4.64
C TYR A 203 -11.31 -8.02 3.14
N MET A 204 -12.13 -8.85 2.48
CA MET A 204 -12.16 -8.92 1.03
C MET A 204 -13.58 -9.12 0.51
N PRO A 205 -14.04 -8.33 -0.46
CA PRO A 205 -15.37 -8.45 -1.03
C PRO A 205 -15.45 -9.66 -1.98
N SER A 206 -16.66 -10.15 -2.23
CA SER A 206 -16.89 -11.09 -3.33
C SER A 206 -16.64 -10.39 -4.66
N THR A 207 -15.93 -11.05 -5.58
CA THR A 207 -15.61 -10.57 -6.94
C THR A 207 -15.88 -11.65 -8.00
N GLY A 208 -16.58 -12.73 -7.65
CA GLY A 208 -16.92 -13.82 -8.55
C GLY A 208 -17.77 -13.40 -9.76
N ASP A 209 -18.51 -12.30 -9.63
CA ASP A 209 -19.41 -11.71 -10.62
C ASP A 209 -18.76 -10.64 -11.51
N VAL A 210 -17.48 -10.32 -11.32
CA VAL A 210 -16.74 -9.37 -12.17
C VAL A 210 -16.76 -9.82 -13.64
N GLU A 211 -17.01 -8.86 -14.52
CA GLU A 211 -17.31 -9.08 -15.94
C GLU A 211 -16.11 -9.56 -16.75
N ILE A 212 -14.91 -9.04 -16.47
CA ILE A 212 -13.67 -9.42 -17.16
C ILE A 212 -12.65 -9.94 -16.15
N LYS A 213 -12.17 -11.15 -16.39
CA LYS A 213 -11.20 -11.85 -15.55
C LYS A 213 -9.96 -12.15 -16.38
N LEU A 214 -8.90 -11.37 -16.18
CA LEU A 214 -7.68 -11.44 -17.00
C LEU A 214 -6.70 -12.48 -16.49
N GLY A 215 -6.00 -13.17 -17.39
CA GLY A 215 -4.93 -14.10 -17.01
C GLY A 215 -3.77 -13.40 -16.30
N ASN A 216 -2.88 -14.19 -15.70
CA ASN A 216 -1.67 -13.69 -15.03
C ASN A 216 -0.37 -14.03 -15.77
N GLU A 217 -0.49 -14.40 -17.04
CA GLU A 217 0.64 -14.56 -17.96
C GLU A 217 1.21 -13.18 -18.33
N LEU A 218 2.54 -13.09 -18.43
CA LEU A 218 3.21 -11.83 -18.75
C LEU A 218 3.04 -11.54 -20.25
N GLY A 219 2.31 -10.47 -20.56
CA GLY A 219 1.99 -10.05 -21.93
C GLY A 219 1.14 -8.78 -21.91
N PRO A 220 1.24 -7.87 -22.88
CA PRO A 220 0.34 -6.74 -22.95
C PRO A 220 -1.04 -7.22 -23.44
N LEU A 221 -2.09 -6.75 -22.78
CA LEU A 221 -3.48 -7.06 -23.09
C LEU A 221 -4.26 -5.77 -23.38
N SER A 222 -5.35 -5.86 -24.15
CA SER A 222 -6.39 -4.83 -24.14
C SER A 222 -7.17 -4.83 -22.81
N LEU A 223 -8.06 -3.85 -22.61
CA LEU A 223 -8.96 -3.84 -21.44
C LEU A 223 -9.88 -5.07 -21.43
N GLU A 224 -10.24 -5.56 -22.61
CA GLU A 224 -11.08 -6.73 -22.83
C GLU A 224 -10.33 -8.06 -22.69
N GLY A 225 -8.99 -8.03 -22.62
CA GLY A 225 -8.15 -9.20 -22.41
C GLY A 225 -7.54 -9.81 -23.66
N GLU A 226 -7.66 -9.14 -24.81
CA GLU A 226 -7.03 -9.60 -26.06
C GLU A 226 -5.51 -9.36 -26.01
N PRO A 227 -4.67 -10.37 -26.30
CA PRO A 227 -3.23 -10.17 -26.40
C PRO A 227 -2.85 -9.15 -27.47
N LEU A 228 -1.93 -8.25 -27.13
CA LEU A 228 -1.40 -7.26 -28.07
C LEU A 228 -0.03 -7.71 -28.58
N SER A 229 0.24 -7.53 -29.88
CA SER A 229 1.61 -7.60 -30.41
C SER A 229 2.45 -6.47 -29.83
N ARG A 230 3.78 -6.52 -29.98
CA ARG A 230 4.66 -5.43 -29.49
C ARG A 230 4.37 -4.11 -30.21
N GLU A 231 4.10 -4.19 -31.51
CA GLU A 231 3.75 -3.05 -32.36
C GLU A 231 2.40 -2.48 -31.95
N ALA A 232 1.39 -3.33 -31.74
CA ALA A 232 0.10 -2.90 -31.25
C ALA A 232 0.17 -2.28 -29.84
N ALA A 233 0.97 -2.87 -28.94
CA ALA A 233 1.17 -2.34 -27.59
C ALA A 233 1.82 -0.96 -27.60
N LYS A 234 2.79 -0.73 -28.50
CA LYS A 234 3.47 0.57 -28.64
C LYS A 234 2.52 1.70 -29.03
N GLU A 235 1.54 1.41 -29.89
CA GLU A 235 0.58 2.38 -30.41
C GLU A 235 -0.74 2.41 -29.60
N ALA A 236 -0.92 1.50 -28.65
CA ALA A 236 -2.14 1.40 -27.85
C ALA A 236 -2.32 2.63 -26.94
N GLU A 237 -3.52 3.20 -26.96
CA GLU A 237 -3.88 4.25 -26.01
C GLU A 237 -3.94 3.70 -24.58
N ILE A 238 -4.49 2.49 -24.40
CA ILE A 238 -4.52 1.78 -23.12
C ILE A 238 -4.02 0.36 -23.34
N MET A 239 -3.13 -0.09 -22.47
CA MET A 239 -2.81 -1.51 -22.32
C MET A 239 -2.81 -1.93 -20.87
N VAL A 240 -3.24 -3.17 -20.62
CA VAL A 240 -3.15 -3.85 -19.32
C VAL A 240 -1.91 -4.74 -19.33
N LEU A 241 -1.18 -4.72 -18.23
CA LEU A 241 0.05 -5.49 -18.03
C LEU A 241 -0.15 -6.37 -16.79
N PRO A 242 -0.33 -7.69 -16.91
CA PRO A 242 -0.28 -8.58 -15.76
C PRO A 242 1.08 -8.49 -15.09
N GLN A 243 1.08 -8.26 -13.78
CA GLN A 243 2.27 -8.03 -12.96
C GLN A 243 2.17 -8.79 -11.62
N PRO A 244 2.05 -10.14 -11.65
CA PRO A 244 1.86 -10.93 -10.43
C PRO A 244 3.07 -10.86 -9.51
N GLY A 245 2.85 -11.13 -8.22
CA GLY A 245 3.88 -11.19 -7.18
C GLY A 245 3.52 -10.43 -5.91
N HIS A 246 2.87 -9.26 -6.02
CA HIS A 246 2.18 -8.65 -4.86
C HIS A 246 1.01 -9.53 -4.46
N THR A 247 0.12 -9.75 -5.43
CA THR A 247 -0.89 -10.80 -5.43
C THR A 247 -0.79 -11.64 -6.72
N PRO A 248 -1.34 -12.86 -6.76
CA PRO A 248 -1.33 -13.73 -7.94
C PRO A 248 -1.96 -13.14 -9.20
N GLY A 249 -2.91 -12.22 -9.05
CA GLY A 249 -3.65 -11.56 -10.12
C GLY A 249 -3.43 -10.05 -10.19
N SER A 250 -2.31 -9.54 -9.65
CA SER A 250 -1.95 -8.12 -9.77
C SER A 250 -1.82 -7.68 -11.23
N LEU A 251 -2.38 -6.53 -11.55
CA LEU A 251 -2.37 -5.89 -12.87
C LEU A 251 -1.88 -4.45 -12.78
N CYS A 252 -1.14 -4.00 -13.78
CA CYS A 252 -0.88 -2.58 -14.05
C CYS A 252 -1.66 -2.15 -15.29
N LEU A 253 -1.96 -0.85 -15.39
CA LEU A 253 -2.54 -0.23 -16.59
C LEU A 253 -1.59 0.87 -17.08
N LEU A 254 -1.30 0.88 -18.38
CA LEU A 254 -0.55 1.96 -19.01
C LEU A 254 -1.49 2.75 -19.92
N TYR A 255 -1.50 4.07 -19.73
CA TYR A 255 -2.24 5.02 -20.56
C TYR A 255 -1.28 5.91 -21.36
N ARG A 256 -1.45 5.93 -22.68
CA ARG A 256 -0.74 6.74 -23.68
C ARG A 256 0.79 6.64 -23.65
N GLY A 257 1.33 5.54 -23.12
CA GLY A 257 2.76 5.42 -22.88
C GLY A 257 3.32 6.51 -21.96
N ARG A 258 2.49 7.05 -21.06
CA ARG A 258 2.87 8.13 -20.13
C ARG A 258 2.54 7.79 -18.69
N PHE A 259 1.36 7.22 -18.42
CA PHE A 259 0.88 7.00 -17.05
C PHE A 259 0.79 5.51 -16.73
N LEU A 260 1.69 5.03 -15.86
CA LEU A 260 1.68 3.66 -15.36
C LEU A 260 0.96 3.62 -14.01
N PHE A 261 -0.24 3.04 -13.99
CA PHE A 261 -0.99 2.74 -12.78
C PHE A 261 -0.60 1.36 -12.27
N THR A 262 -0.16 1.27 -11.01
CA THR A 262 0.59 0.09 -10.53
C THR A 262 -0.08 -0.67 -9.40
N GLY A 263 -1.18 -0.17 -8.83
CA GLY A 263 -1.69 -0.71 -7.56
C GLY A 263 -0.58 -0.72 -6.51
N ASP A 264 -0.33 -1.86 -5.89
CA ASP A 264 0.77 -2.06 -4.93
C ASP A 264 2.03 -2.68 -5.54
N HIS A 265 2.08 -2.84 -6.88
CA HIS A 265 3.21 -3.46 -7.55
C HIS A 265 4.50 -2.62 -7.45
N LEU A 266 4.40 -1.31 -7.69
CA LEU A 266 5.50 -0.34 -7.65
C LEU A 266 4.97 1.00 -7.16
N SER A 267 5.81 1.80 -6.51
CA SER A 267 5.50 3.18 -6.12
C SER A 267 6.75 4.06 -6.22
N TYR A 268 6.66 5.34 -5.89
CA TYR A 268 7.83 6.21 -5.81
C TYR A 268 8.29 6.43 -4.35
N SER A 269 9.60 6.51 -4.16
CA SER A 269 10.21 7.02 -2.93
C SER A 269 10.85 8.37 -3.24
N ARG A 270 10.29 9.47 -2.72
CA ARG A 270 10.92 10.80 -2.84
C ARG A 270 12.25 10.87 -2.12
N LEU A 271 12.38 10.14 -1.00
CA LEU A 271 13.61 10.06 -0.22
C LEU A 271 14.76 9.48 -1.05
N LEU A 272 14.50 8.39 -1.77
CA LEU A 272 15.50 7.71 -2.59
C LEU A 272 15.58 8.26 -4.03
N GLY A 273 14.59 9.06 -4.46
CA GLY A 273 14.51 9.65 -5.79
C GLY A 273 14.34 8.62 -6.90
N ARG A 274 13.62 7.52 -6.64
CA ARG A 274 13.44 6.40 -7.58
C ARG A 274 12.15 5.64 -7.31
N ILE A 275 11.76 4.82 -8.28
CA ILE A 275 10.72 3.80 -8.11
C ILE A 275 11.19 2.73 -7.11
N VAL A 276 10.26 2.22 -6.32
CA VAL A 276 10.49 1.17 -5.31
C VAL A 276 9.35 0.14 -5.31
N ALA A 277 9.66 -1.07 -4.84
CA ALA A 277 8.68 -2.12 -4.55
C ALA A 277 8.70 -2.45 -3.04
N HIS A 278 7.56 -2.92 -2.53
CA HIS A 278 7.33 -3.03 -1.08
C HIS A 278 7.46 -4.47 -0.56
N ARG A 279 8.67 -4.87 -0.16
CA ARG A 279 8.91 -6.24 0.34
C ARG A 279 8.03 -6.62 1.52
N LEU A 280 7.73 -5.67 2.42
CA LEU A 280 6.90 -5.91 3.59
C LEU A 280 5.44 -6.25 3.21
N GLN A 281 4.93 -5.64 2.13
CA GLN A 281 3.56 -5.79 1.65
C GLN A 281 3.41 -6.78 0.48
N CYS A 282 4.45 -7.53 0.10
CA CYS A 282 4.35 -8.57 -0.92
C CYS A 282 3.65 -9.83 -0.34
N TRP A 283 2.40 -10.11 -0.75
CA TRP A 283 1.60 -11.19 -0.17
C TRP A 283 1.82 -12.55 -0.81
N GLU A 284 2.19 -12.60 -2.07
CA GLU A 284 2.33 -13.83 -2.85
C GLU A 284 3.77 -14.33 -2.90
N ASP A 285 4.63 -13.66 -3.68
CA ASP A 285 5.96 -14.16 -4.03
C ASP A 285 6.84 -13.01 -4.55
N TRP A 286 7.86 -12.66 -3.77
CA TRP A 286 8.80 -11.58 -4.10
C TRP A 286 9.62 -11.91 -5.34
N GLU A 287 10.05 -13.16 -5.52
CA GLU A 287 10.76 -13.57 -6.72
C GLU A 287 9.87 -13.50 -7.97
N ARG A 288 8.57 -13.80 -7.83
CA ARG A 288 7.60 -13.60 -8.91
C ARG A 288 7.44 -12.12 -9.24
N GLN A 289 7.36 -11.25 -8.24
CA GLN A 289 7.32 -9.80 -8.45
C GLN A 289 8.57 -9.30 -9.19
N ILE A 290 9.76 -9.78 -8.81
CA ILE A 290 11.01 -9.45 -9.53
C ILE A 290 10.94 -9.90 -10.99
N ARG A 291 10.40 -11.09 -11.29
CA ARG A 291 10.22 -11.56 -12.68
C ARG A 291 9.28 -10.64 -13.47
N SER A 292 8.20 -10.17 -12.86
CA SER A 292 7.27 -9.21 -13.45
C SER A 292 7.95 -7.87 -13.76
N VAL A 293 8.74 -7.32 -12.84
CA VAL A 293 9.53 -6.10 -13.10
C VAL A 293 10.61 -6.31 -14.17
N ARG A 294 11.25 -7.48 -14.21
CA ARG A 294 12.20 -7.84 -15.29
C ARG A 294 11.53 -7.89 -16.66
N TYR A 295 10.28 -8.31 -16.72
CA TYR A 295 9.50 -8.25 -17.96
C TYR A 295 9.25 -6.81 -18.41
N LEU A 296 8.88 -5.91 -17.49
CA LEU A 296 8.76 -4.48 -17.80
C LEU A 296 10.10 -3.89 -18.29
N LEU A 297 11.23 -4.30 -17.68
CA LEU A 297 12.55 -3.88 -18.13
C LEU A 297 12.81 -4.34 -19.56
N ALA A 298 12.59 -5.63 -19.86
CA ALA A 298 12.78 -6.18 -21.20
C ALA A 298 11.87 -5.50 -22.25
N ALA A 299 10.65 -5.13 -21.85
CA ALA A 299 9.73 -4.36 -22.69
C ALA A 299 10.24 -2.95 -23.01
N ALA A 300 10.84 -2.28 -22.02
CA ALA A 300 11.43 -0.95 -22.18
C ALA A 300 12.72 -1.01 -23.01
N GLU A 301 13.57 -2.02 -22.80
CA GLU A 301 14.77 -2.25 -23.61
C GLU A 301 14.41 -2.59 -25.07
N ALA A 302 13.30 -3.27 -25.29
CA ALA A 302 12.75 -3.52 -26.63
C ALA A 302 12.02 -2.30 -27.24
N GLY A 303 11.93 -1.18 -26.53
CA GLY A 303 11.46 0.10 -27.05
C GLY A 303 9.93 0.28 -27.16
N TRP A 304 9.14 -0.68 -26.68
CA TRP A 304 7.67 -0.62 -26.77
C TRP A 304 6.99 -0.31 -25.43
N LEU A 305 7.73 -0.32 -24.31
CA LEU A 305 7.25 0.21 -23.02
C LEU A 305 7.98 1.49 -22.65
N ARG A 306 7.20 2.51 -22.28
CA ARG A 306 7.71 3.80 -21.81
C ARG A 306 6.67 4.48 -20.93
N PHE A 307 7.10 5.26 -19.94
CA PHE A 307 6.21 6.08 -19.10
C PHE A 307 6.95 7.22 -18.40
N ALA A 308 6.23 8.30 -18.12
CA ALA A 308 6.71 9.48 -17.40
C ALA A 308 6.09 9.62 -16.00
N TRP A 309 5.00 8.91 -15.72
CA TRP A 309 4.28 8.93 -14.45
C TRP A 309 4.17 7.52 -13.87
N VAL A 310 4.40 7.40 -12.57
CA VAL A 310 4.07 6.22 -11.76
C VAL A 310 2.97 6.60 -10.76
N LEU A 311 1.85 5.87 -10.82
CA LEU A 311 0.62 6.18 -10.09
C LEU A 311 0.17 4.94 -9.28
N PRO A 312 0.65 4.79 -8.03
CA PRO A 312 0.35 3.62 -7.22
C PRO A 312 -0.95 3.75 -6.42
N GLY A 313 -1.48 2.62 -5.94
CA GLY A 313 -2.51 2.60 -4.91
C GLY A 313 -1.94 3.01 -3.55
N HIS A 314 -0.77 2.46 -3.17
CA HIS A 314 -0.05 2.83 -1.95
C HIS A 314 1.37 3.35 -2.21
N GLY A 315 1.85 4.24 -1.35
CA GLY A 315 3.11 4.96 -1.54
C GLY A 315 2.90 6.31 -2.25
N GLU A 316 3.97 6.84 -2.82
CA GLU A 316 3.94 8.16 -3.49
C GLU A 316 3.80 8.00 -5.00
N TRP A 317 2.99 8.86 -5.61
CA TRP A 317 3.00 9.04 -7.07
C TRP A 317 4.12 10.00 -7.46
N ALA A 318 4.60 9.91 -8.70
CA ALA A 318 5.59 10.86 -9.20
C ALA A 318 5.56 10.99 -10.72
N ARG A 319 5.81 12.21 -11.19
CA ARG A 319 6.35 12.46 -12.52
C ARG A 319 7.85 12.21 -12.46
N LEU A 320 8.33 11.28 -13.25
CA LEU A 320 9.75 11.00 -13.40
C LEU A 320 10.42 12.15 -14.18
N PRO A 321 11.73 12.36 -14.00
CA PRO A 321 12.47 13.31 -14.83
C PRO A 321 12.38 12.97 -16.32
N GLY A 322 12.34 13.98 -17.18
CA GLY A 322 12.26 13.81 -18.63
C GLY A 322 10.84 13.59 -19.15
N GLU A 323 10.75 13.07 -20.38
CA GLU A 323 9.48 12.74 -21.05
C GLU A 323 9.16 11.24 -21.04
N GLY A 324 9.94 10.46 -20.28
CA GLY A 324 9.69 9.04 -20.08
C GLY A 324 9.97 8.21 -21.32
N SER A 325 11.13 8.40 -21.94
CA SER A 325 11.60 7.54 -23.04
C SER A 325 11.76 6.09 -22.58
N ALA A 326 11.81 5.15 -23.52
CA ALA A 326 12.01 3.73 -23.22
C ALA A 326 13.38 3.48 -22.53
N ALA A 327 14.41 4.24 -22.90
CA ALA A 327 15.74 4.17 -22.29
C ALA A 327 15.74 4.67 -20.83
N GLU A 328 15.08 5.79 -20.54
CA GLU A 328 14.89 6.30 -19.17
C GLU A 328 14.08 5.32 -18.32
N THR A 329 13.01 4.77 -18.89
CA THR A 329 12.17 3.73 -18.27
C THR A 329 13.00 2.50 -17.91
N ALA A 330 13.81 2.00 -18.83
CA ALA A 330 14.71 0.87 -18.58
C ALA A 330 15.74 1.19 -17.47
N ALA A 331 16.29 2.40 -17.45
CA ALA A 331 17.26 2.82 -16.42
C ALA A 331 16.63 2.89 -15.01
N GLU A 332 15.39 3.35 -14.89
CA GLU A 332 14.64 3.30 -13.62
C GLU A 332 14.34 1.86 -13.20
N LEU A 333 13.84 1.01 -14.11
CA LEU A 333 13.49 -0.38 -13.80
C LEU A 333 14.72 -1.23 -13.40
N ARG A 334 15.91 -0.99 -13.99
CA ARG A 334 17.16 -1.62 -13.53
C ARG A 334 17.46 -1.27 -12.08
N ARG A 335 17.32 0.02 -11.69
CA ARG A 335 17.52 0.45 -10.30
C ARG A 335 16.53 -0.21 -9.35
N VAL A 336 15.28 -0.38 -9.77
CA VAL A 336 14.25 -1.11 -9.00
C VAL A 336 14.70 -2.56 -8.77
N ILE A 337 15.04 -3.29 -9.83
CA ILE A 337 15.45 -4.71 -9.76
C ILE A 337 16.65 -4.89 -8.85
N THR A 338 17.70 -4.06 -9.00
CA THR A 338 18.87 -4.11 -8.13
C THR A 338 18.50 -3.91 -6.66
N SER A 339 17.58 -2.99 -6.36
CA SER A 339 17.10 -2.79 -4.99
C SER A 339 16.27 -3.97 -4.48
N MET A 340 15.47 -4.60 -5.34
CA MET A 340 14.62 -5.72 -4.96
C MET A 340 15.43 -6.99 -4.67
N GLU A 341 16.48 -7.24 -5.45
CA GLU A 341 17.37 -8.41 -5.30
C GLU A 341 18.19 -8.39 -4.00
N GLN A 342 18.38 -7.21 -3.41
CA GLN A 342 19.03 -7.05 -2.10
C GLN A 342 18.11 -7.45 -0.93
N LYS A 343 16.79 -7.57 -1.16
CA LYS A 343 15.84 -7.95 -0.13
C LYS A 343 15.70 -9.48 -0.06
N PRO A 344 15.46 -10.06 1.14
CA PRO A 344 15.28 -11.50 1.27
C PRO A 344 14.09 -12.02 0.45
N LYS A 345 14.22 -13.24 -0.07
CA LYS A 345 13.19 -13.98 -0.81
C LYS A 345 11.91 -14.28 -0.01
N GLY A 346 10.87 -14.77 -0.68
CA GLY A 346 9.59 -15.19 -0.10
C GLY A 346 8.56 -14.08 -0.01
N HIS A 347 7.53 -14.25 0.83
CA HIS A 347 6.42 -13.30 0.95
C HIS A 347 6.05 -13.01 2.41
N THR A 348 5.12 -12.09 2.62
CA THR A 348 4.48 -11.78 3.89
C THR A 348 3.04 -12.29 3.85
N PRO A 349 2.66 -13.40 4.50
CA PRO A 349 1.26 -13.82 4.47
C PRO A 349 0.34 -12.73 5.03
N LEU A 350 -0.73 -12.39 4.30
CA LEU A 350 -1.65 -11.30 4.68
C LEU A 350 -2.15 -11.44 6.12
N GLY A 351 -2.46 -12.66 6.57
CA GLY A 351 -2.88 -12.92 7.96
C GLY A 351 -1.83 -12.51 9.00
N ARG A 352 -0.54 -12.72 8.72
CA ARG A 352 0.57 -12.27 9.61
C ARG A 352 0.70 -10.76 9.59
N TRP A 353 0.56 -10.13 8.43
CA TRP A 353 0.55 -8.67 8.33
C TRP A 353 -0.62 -8.07 9.12
N ILE A 354 -1.83 -8.63 9.00
CA ILE A 354 -3.01 -8.17 9.75
C ILE A 354 -2.76 -8.26 11.27
N LEU A 355 -2.16 -9.35 11.75
CA LEU A 355 -1.80 -9.50 13.16
C LEU A 355 -0.79 -8.44 13.60
N TYR A 356 0.24 -8.20 12.79
CA TYR A 356 1.24 -7.16 13.03
C TYR A 356 0.58 -5.77 13.10
N VAL A 357 -0.24 -5.39 12.12
CA VAL A 357 -0.95 -4.10 12.11
C VAL A 357 -1.88 -3.96 13.31
N ARG A 358 -2.66 -4.99 13.64
CA ARG A 358 -3.54 -4.97 14.82
C ARG A 358 -2.77 -4.78 16.11
N SER A 359 -1.59 -5.38 16.23
CA SER A 359 -0.73 -5.23 17.41
C SER A 359 -0.20 -3.79 17.56
N ARG A 360 0.02 -3.09 16.44
CA ARG A 360 0.45 -1.68 16.42
C ARG A 360 -0.70 -0.69 16.59
N MET A 361 -1.87 -0.99 16.04
CA MET A 361 -3.03 -0.11 16.13
C MET A 361 -3.66 -0.08 17.53
N ALA A 362 -3.56 -1.18 18.27
CA ALA A 362 -4.12 -1.33 19.61
C ALA A 362 -3.15 -2.06 20.56
N PRO A 363 -1.98 -1.46 20.85
CA PRO A 363 -0.91 -2.10 21.60
C PRO A 363 -1.31 -2.47 23.05
N GLU A 364 -2.22 -1.72 23.65
CA GLU A 364 -2.74 -1.91 25.01
C GLU A 364 -3.76 -3.06 25.13
N LYS A 365 -4.39 -3.46 24.03
CA LYS A 365 -5.36 -4.56 24.04
C LYS A 365 -4.68 -5.91 24.26
N THR A 366 -5.46 -6.90 24.71
CA THR A 366 -4.96 -8.24 25.07
C THR A 366 -4.07 -8.85 24.00
N LEU A 367 -4.50 -8.81 22.73
CA LEU A 367 -3.71 -9.32 21.61
C LEU A 367 -2.38 -8.56 21.46
N GLY A 368 -2.40 -7.22 21.47
CA GLY A 368 -1.20 -6.39 21.33
C GLY A 368 -0.20 -6.61 22.47
N ARG A 369 -0.68 -6.64 23.72
CA ARG A 369 0.13 -6.94 24.91
C ARG A 369 0.76 -8.33 24.83
N ALA A 370 -0.03 -9.34 24.49
CA ALA A 370 0.44 -10.71 24.38
C ALA A 370 1.53 -10.84 23.30
N LEU A 371 1.28 -10.31 22.09
CA LEU A 371 2.22 -10.38 20.99
C LEU A 371 3.55 -9.69 21.33
N ARG A 372 3.53 -8.49 21.92
CA ARG A 372 4.78 -7.83 22.35
C ARG A 372 5.48 -8.55 23.49
N ALA A 373 4.74 -9.08 24.48
CA ALA A 373 5.34 -9.80 25.60
C ALA A 373 6.13 -11.04 25.12
N ILE A 374 5.52 -11.83 24.22
CA ILE A 374 6.17 -12.97 23.56
C ILE A 374 7.40 -12.50 22.78
N GLY A 375 7.26 -11.39 22.06
CA GLY A 375 8.29 -10.81 21.21
C GLY A 375 9.36 -9.98 21.91
N GLY A 376 9.50 -10.05 23.24
CA GLY A 376 10.50 -9.27 23.96
C GLY A 376 10.32 -7.75 23.85
N GLY A 377 9.08 -7.29 23.73
CA GLY A 377 8.72 -5.89 23.52
C GLY A 377 8.48 -5.53 22.04
N SER A 378 8.78 -6.42 21.10
CA SER A 378 8.59 -6.20 19.66
C SER A 378 7.43 -7.01 19.09
N ASP A 379 6.75 -6.47 18.09
CA ASP A 379 5.74 -7.14 17.26
C ASP A 379 6.33 -7.68 15.93
N ALA A 380 7.60 -7.39 15.64
CA ALA A 380 8.28 -7.80 14.40
C ALA A 380 8.35 -9.32 14.21
N TRP A 381 8.31 -10.10 15.29
CA TRP A 381 8.40 -11.56 15.22
C TRP A 381 7.19 -12.21 14.52
N VAL A 382 6.03 -11.53 14.52
CA VAL A 382 4.82 -11.96 13.82
C VAL A 382 5.07 -12.05 12.32
N LEU A 383 5.95 -11.20 11.80
CA LEU A 383 6.32 -11.17 10.40
C LEU A 383 7.37 -12.26 10.06
N PRO A 384 7.37 -12.78 8.83
CA PRO A 384 8.42 -13.66 8.34
C PRO A 384 9.80 -13.02 8.47
N ARG A 385 10.83 -13.81 8.80
CA ARG A 385 12.20 -13.32 9.01
C ARG A 385 12.69 -12.43 7.86
N GLY A 386 12.42 -12.83 6.62
CA GLY A 386 12.83 -12.10 5.43
C GLY A 386 12.16 -10.72 5.24
N ALA A 387 11.03 -10.47 5.87
CA ALA A 387 10.32 -9.18 5.79
C ALA A 387 10.74 -8.20 6.88
N ARG A 388 11.35 -8.67 7.99
CA ARG A 388 11.60 -7.84 9.18
C ARG A 388 12.59 -6.72 8.93
N SER A 389 13.58 -6.92 8.07
CA SER A 389 14.53 -5.86 7.67
C SER A 389 13.88 -4.71 6.90
N SER A 390 12.61 -4.84 6.52
CA SER A 390 11.82 -3.76 5.91
C SER A 390 11.10 -2.89 6.95
N LEU A 391 11.19 -3.21 8.25
CA LEU A 391 10.65 -2.35 9.31
C LEU A 391 11.61 -1.23 9.66
N THR A 392 11.08 -0.04 9.92
CA THR A 392 11.88 1.14 10.27
C THR A 392 12.51 1.04 11.66
N ASP A 393 11.91 0.27 12.56
CA ASP A 393 12.39 -0.05 13.91
C ASP A 393 12.94 -1.47 14.03
N PHE A 394 13.40 -2.08 12.92
CA PHE A 394 13.99 -3.40 12.99
C PHE A 394 15.33 -3.39 13.71
N ASP A 395 15.35 -4.03 14.87
CA ASP A 395 16.55 -4.28 15.65
C ASP A 395 16.81 -5.81 15.67
N PRO A 396 17.91 -6.28 15.06
CA PRO A 396 18.23 -7.70 15.00
C PRO A 396 18.48 -8.31 16.38
N ASP A 397 18.99 -7.54 17.35
CA ASP A 397 19.31 -8.04 18.69
C ASP A 397 18.03 -8.28 19.49
N LYS A 398 17.08 -7.34 19.43
CA LYS A 398 15.73 -7.53 20.01
C LYS A 398 15.01 -8.73 19.39
N ALA A 399 15.18 -8.96 18.09
CA ALA A 399 14.58 -10.10 17.40
C ALA A 399 15.16 -11.45 17.85
N GLN A 400 16.45 -11.51 18.22
CA GLN A 400 17.07 -12.72 18.76
C GLN A 400 16.55 -13.06 20.17
N VAL A 401 16.34 -12.06 21.03
CA VAL A 401 15.75 -12.25 22.36
C VAL A 401 14.34 -12.83 22.27
N ALA A 402 13.51 -12.31 21.36
CA ALA A 402 12.17 -12.84 21.08
C ALA A 402 12.19 -14.32 20.67
N LEU A 403 13.14 -14.71 19.80
CA LEU A 403 13.29 -16.10 19.37
C LEU A 403 13.62 -17.03 20.54
N ARG A 404 14.57 -16.65 21.40
CA ARG A 404 14.91 -17.44 22.59
C ARG A 404 13.69 -17.67 23.49
N ARG A 405 12.87 -16.64 23.71
CA ARG A 405 11.62 -16.77 24.50
C ARG A 405 10.61 -17.71 23.84
N LEU A 406 10.41 -17.61 22.53
CA LEU A 406 9.53 -18.52 21.79
C LEU A 406 10.00 -19.97 21.86
N TYR A 407 11.31 -20.23 21.75
CA TYR A 407 11.87 -21.57 21.93
C TYR A 407 11.59 -22.11 23.34
N LEU A 408 11.79 -21.30 24.38
CA LEU A 408 11.51 -21.70 25.77
C LEU A 408 10.01 -21.98 26.00
N LEU A 409 9.12 -21.14 25.46
CA LEU A 409 7.67 -21.35 25.55
C LEU A 409 7.23 -22.61 24.80
N GLY A 410 7.77 -22.85 23.60
CA GLY A 410 7.51 -24.05 22.81
C GLY A 410 8.00 -25.33 23.51
N ALA A 411 9.21 -25.28 24.08
CA ALA A 411 9.76 -26.39 24.87
C ALA A 411 8.90 -26.67 26.10
N ALA A 412 8.47 -25.63 26.83
CA ALA A 412 7.59 -25.77 27.99
C ALA A 412 6.23 -26.36 27.61
N ALA A 413 5.63 -25.93 26.48
CA ALA A 413 4.36 -26.46 25.99
C ALA A 413 4.48 -27.95 25.59
N LEU A 414 5.57 -28.33 24.92
CA LEU A 414 5.84 -29.73 24.57
C LEU A 414 6.06 -30.59 25.82
N LEU A 415 6.78 -30.09 26.83
CA LEU A 415 6.95 -30.78 28.11
C LEU A 415 5.62 -30.95 28.85
N ALA A 416 4.77 -29.90 28.86
CA ALA A 416 3.44 -29.97 29.47
C ALA A 416 2.51 -30.96 28.75
N ALA A 417 2.50 -30.95 27.42
CA ALA A 417 1.73 -31.89 26.61
C ALA A 417 2.23 -33.34 26.81
N GLY A 418 3.55 -33.55 26.81
CA GLY A 418 4.16 -34.86 27.08
C GLY A 418 3.84 -35.35 28.49
N GLY A 419 3.88 -34.47 29.50
CA GLY A 419 3.47 -34.79 30.87
C GLY A 419 1.99 -35.16 30.99
N ALA A 420 1.11 -34.44 30.29
CA ALA A 420 -0.32 -34.77 30.24
C ALA A 420 -0.57 -36.14 29.59
N VAL A 421 0.08 -36.43 28.45
CA VAL A 421 0.01 -37.74 27.78
C VAL A 421 0.52 -38.85 28.71
N TRP A 422 1.66 -38.65 29.37
CA TRP A 422 2.22 -39.62 30.32
C TRP A 422 1.28 -39.89 31.51
N LEU A 423 0.68 -38.85 32.10
CA LEU A 423 -0.31 -38.98 33.18
C LEU A 423 -1.55 -39.76 32.74
N THR A 424 -2.04 -39.52 31.51
CA THR A 424 -3.17 -40.28 30.96
C THR A 424 -2.82 -41.75 30.71
N ALA A 425 -1.64 -42.05 30.17
CA ALA A 425 -1.16 -43.41 29.95
C ALA A 425 -1.02 -44.18 31.28
N ARG A 426 -0.47 -43.53 32.30
CA ARG A 426 -0.29 -44.15 33.64
C ARG A 426 -1.62 -44.46 34.32
N ARG A 427 -2.65 -43.60 34.14
CA ARG A 427 -4.01 -43.86 34.64
C ARG A 427 -4.69 -45.02 33.90
N GLY A 428 -4.45 -45.19 32.60
CA GLY A 428 -4.96 -46.33 31.83
C GLY A 428 -4.34 -47.68 32.22
N MET A 429 -3.07 -47.69 32.63
CA MET A 429 -2.38 -48.90 33.12
C MET A 429 -2.74 -49.28 34.56
N SER A 430 -3.46 -48.42 35.29
CA SER A 430 -3.86 -48.64 36.69
C SER A 430 -5.27 -49.23 36.83
N ALA A 431 -5.96 -49.52 35.73
CA ALA A 431 -7.26 -50.18 35.78
C ALA A 431 -7.07 -51.69 36.05
N PRO A 432 -7.57 -52.24 37.17
CA PRO A 432 -7.43 -53.66 37.45
C PRO A 432 -8.22 -54.47 36.42
N SER A 433 -7.57 -55.46 35.82
CA SER A 433 -8.24 -56.51 35.05
C SER A 433 -9.08 -57.35 36.02
N GLY A 434 -10.36 -57.01 36.11
CA GLY A 434 -11.36 -57.86 36.77
C GLY A 434 -11.41 -59.20 36.05
N ARG A 435 -10.85 -60.24 36.67
CA ARG A 435 -11.05 -61.64 36.28
C ARG A 435 -12.46 -62.06 36.69
N SER A 436 -13.18 -62.66 35.75
CA SER A 436 -14.27 -63.61 35.99
C SER A 436 -13.72 -64.94 36.49
#